data_AF-A0A4Z0RAY9-F1
#
_entry.id   AF-A0A4Z0RAY9-F1
#
_cell.length_a   1.000
_cell.length_b   1.000
_cell.length_c   1.000
_cell.angle_alpha   90.00
_cell.angle_beta   90.00
_cell.angle_gamma   90.00
#
_symmetry.space_group_name_H-M   'P 1'
#
loop_
_entity.id
_entity.type
_entity.pdbx_description
1 polymer ?
#
loop_
_entity_poly.entity_id
_entity_poly.type
_entity_poly.pdbx_seq_one_letter_code
_entity_poly.pdbx_strand_id
1 'polypeptide(L)' 'MSISSSTLPLNQPTHLAVIIPFKRPARTNEQFQSCIFCGKTMKIQNFKGKTVCIQCLLRIPDIFSCR' A
#
# COMPACT_ATOMS: atom_id res chain seq x y z
N MET A 1 -14.46 65.47 14.51
CA MET A 1 -13.79 65.09 13.26
C MET A 1 -13.86 63.59 13.14
N SER A 2 -14.66 63.09 12.20
CA SER A 2 -14.96 61.66 12.03
C SER A 2 -14.02 61.07 10.99
N ILE A 3 -13.31 60.00 11.34
CA ILE A 3 -12.50 59.23 10.39
C ILE A 3 -13.24 57.90 10.20
N SER A 4 -14.01 57.80 9.12
CA SER A 4 -14.58 56.52 8.66
C SER A 4 -13.49 55.72 7.98
N SER A 5 -12.91 54.75 8.68
CA SER A 5 -12.11 53.69 8.06
C SER A 5 -13.05 52.63 7.50
N SER A 6 -13.42 52.80 6.24
CA SER A 6 -14.14 51.80 5.45
C SER A 6 -13.22 50.60 5.19
N THR A 7 -13.30 49.58 6.04
CA THR A 7 -12.68 48.29 5.79
C THR A 7 -13.50 47.56 4.72
N LEU A 8 -12.99 47.52 3.49
CA LEU A 8 -13.56 46.71 2.41
C LEU A 8 -13.55 45.23 2.83
N PRO A 9 -14.63 44.46 2.59
CA PRO A 9 -14.59 43.02 2.77
C PRO A 9 -13.64 42.43 1.72
N LEU A 10 -12.49 41.93 2.18
CA LEU A 10 -11.58 41.15 1.38
C LEU A 10 -12.32 39.87 0.96
N ASN A 11 -12.83 39.85 -0.27
CA ASN A 11 -13.38 38.67 -0.90
C ASN A 11 -12.25 37.67 -1.15
N GLN A 12 -11.84 36.95 -0.10
CA GLN A 12 -11.02 35.76 -0.27
C GLN A 12 -11.87 34.72 -0.99
N PRO A 13 -11.40 34.20 -2.14
CA PRO A 13 -12.01 33.00 -2.69
C PRO A 13 -11.75 31.90 -1.66
N THR A 14 -12.80 31.47 -0.96
CA THR A 14 -12.78 30.26 -0.14
C THR A 14 -12.64 29.08 -1.10
N HIS A 15 -11.45 28.88 -1.65
CA HIS A 15 -11.14 27.74 -2.49
C HIS A 15 -11.01 26.54 -1.55
N LEU A 16 -12.16 26.04 -1.11
CA LEU A 16 -12.28 24.88 -0.24
C LEU A 16 -11.61 23.71 -0.97
N ALA A 17 -10.47 23.26 -0.44
CA ALA A 17 -9.80 22.09 -0.96
C ALA A 17 -10.77 20.90 -0.87
N VAL A 18 -10.98 20.21 -1.99
CA VAL A 18 -11.80 19.00 -2.02
C VAL A 18 -10.96 17.83 -1.52
N ILE A 19 -11.39 17.18 -0.45
CA ILE A 19 -10.77 15.95 0.04
C ILE A 19 -11.16 14.84 -0.93
N ILE A 20 -10.19 14.32 -1.68
CA ILE A 20 -10.39 13.14 -2.53
C ILE A 20 -10.22 11.90 -1.64
N PRO A 21 -11.28 11.11 -1.38
CA PRO A 21 -11.16 9.91 -0.56
C PRO A 21 -10.39 8.84 -1.33
N PHE A 22 -9.16 8.56 -0.90
CA PHE A 22 -8.44 7.39 -1.37
C PHE A 22 -9.09 6.14 -0.76
N LYS A 23 -9.88 5.41 -1.55
CA LYS A 23 -10.26 4.05 -1.19
C LYS A 23 -8.96 3.25 -1.09
N ARG A 24 -8.59 2.83 0.13
CA ARG A 24 -7.51 1.84 0.28
C ARG A 24 -7.92 0.65 -0.58
N PRO A 25 -7.06 0.12 -1.46
CA PRO A 25 -7.36 -1.12 -2.12
C PRO A 25 -7.71 -2.10 -1.00
N ALA A 26 -8.92 -2.63 -1.04
CA ALA A 26 -9.29 -3.71 -0.16
C ALA A 26 -8.21 -4.76 -0.38
N ARG A 27 -7.47 -5.10 0.69
CA ARG A 27 -6.57 -6.26 0.67
C ARG A 27 -7.45 -7.51 0.68
N THR A 28 -8.41 -7.57 -0.23
CA THR A 28 -9.22 -8.74 -0.48
C THR A 28 -8.30 -9.71 -1.18
N ASN A 29 -8.34 -10.94 -0.69
CA ASN A 29 -7.52 -12.06 -1.09
C ASN A 29 -6.16 -12.01 -0.40
N GLU A 30 -6.10 -12.64 0.77
CA GLU A 30 -5.03 -13.60 1.03
C GLU A 30 -5.00 -14.53 -0.19
N GLN A 31 -4.28 -14.14 -1.24
CA GLN A 31 -4.28 -14.86 -2.50
C GLN A 31 -3.61 -16.19 -2.21
N PHE A 32 -4.43 -17.20 -2.01
CA PHE A 32 -4.03 -18.59 -2.07
C PHE A 32 -3.49 -18.80 -3.47
N GLN A 33 -2.17 -18.82 -3.61
CA GLN A 33 -1.49 -19.07 -4.87
C GLN A 33 -0.60 -20.29 -4.72
N SER A 34 -0.25 -20.91 -5.84
CA SER A 34 0.66 -22.05 -5.86
C SER A 34 2.10 -21.59 -5.58
N CYS A 35 2.77 -22.29 -4.67
CA CYS A 35 4.21 -22.13 -4.47
C CYS A 35 4.99 -22.64 -5.70
N ILE A 36 5.94 -21.88 -6.22
CA ILE A 36 6.75 -22.28 -7.37
C ILE A 36 7.61 -23.54 -7.12
N PHE A 37 7.98 -23.82 -5.86
CA PHE A 37 8.84 -24.95 -5.52
C PHE A 37 8.08 -26.25 -5.26
N CYS A 38 6.93 -26.18 -4.57
CA CYS A 38 6.20 -27.38 -4.15
C CYS A 38 4.80 -27.51 -4.75
N GLY A 39 4.36 -26.54 -5.56
CA GLY A 39 3.07 -26.55 -6.26
C GLY A 39 1.84 -26.37 -5.38
N LYS A 40 1.96 -26.47 -4.05
CA LYS A 40 0.82 -26.37 -3.14
C LYS A 40 0.22 -24.97 -3.13
N THR A 41 -1.10 -24.89 -3.28
CA THR A 41 -1.88 -23.65 -3.17
C THR A 41 -2.07 -23.29 -1.70
N MET A 42 -1.44 -22.21 -1.27
CA MET A 42 -1.51 -21.75 0.12
C MET A 42 -1.23 -20.25 0.23
N LYS A 43 -1.23 -19.72 1.45
CA LYS A 43 -0.72 -18.37 1.70
C LYS A 43 0.77 -18.31 1.33
N ILE A 44 1.05 -17.57 0.27
CA ILE A 44 2.40 -17.39 -0.30
C ILE A 44 3.06 -16.11 0.23
N GLN A 45 4.38 -16.11 0.19
CA GLN A 45 5.24 -14.95 0.35
C GLN A 45 5.87 -14.59 -1.00
N ASN A 46 6.26 -13.33 -1.18
CA ASN A 46 7.00 -12.89 -2.36
C ASN A 46 8.51 -12.97 -2.10
N PHE A 47 9.22 -13.78 -2.87
CA PHE A 47 10.69 -13.85 -2.88
C PHE A 47 11.20 -13.51 -4.28
N LYS A 48 11.93 -12.39 -4.40
CA LYS A 48 12.48 -11.89 -5.68
C LYS A 48 11.44 -11.82 -6.82
N GLY A 49 10.22 -11.39 -6.50
CA GLY A 49 9.11 -11.30 -7.45
C GLY A 49 8.41 -12.63 -7.78
N LYS A 50 8.77 -13.74 -7.11
CA LYS A 50 8.14 -15.05 -7.26
C LYS A 50 7.38 -15.45 -6.00
N THR A 51 6.41 -16.33 -6.19
CA THR A 51 5.46 -16.75 -5.16
C THR A 51 5.96 -18.05 -4.50
N VAL A 52 6.23 -17.98 -3.20
CA VAL A 52 6.90 -19.04 -2.46
C VAL A 52 6.19 -19.26 -1.12
N CYS A 53 5.87 -20.49 -0.77
CA CYS A 53 5.33 -20.76 0.56
C CYS A 53 6.40 -20.63 1.66
N ILE A 54 5.97 -20.35 2.90
CA ILE A 54 6.89 -20.16 4.03
C ILE A 54 7.84 -21.36 4.24
N GLN A 55 7.33 -22.58 4.06
CA GLN A 55 8.12 -23.81 4.23
C GLN A 55 9.26 -23.91 3.20
N CYS A 56 8.98 -23.58 1.94
CA CYS A 56 10.01 -23.56 0.91
C CYS A 56 10.96 -22.37 1.09
N LEU A 57 10.45 -21.20 1.49
CA LEU A 57 11.27 -20.00 1.73
C LEU A 57 12.36 -20.26 2.77
N LEU A 58 12.01 -20.91 3.89
CA LEU A 58 12.96 -21.22 4.97
C LEU A 58 14.05 -22.21 4.55
N ARG A 59 13.79 -23.04 3.54
CA ARG A 59 14.77 -23.99 2.98
C ARG A 59 15.63 -23.41 1.88
N ILE A 60 15.30 -22.24 1.31
CA ILE A 60 16.12 -21.60 0.27
C ILE A 60 17.57 -21.38 0.75
N PRO A 61 17.82 -20.86 1.97
CA PRO A 61 19.18 -20.76 2.50
C PRO A 61 19.92 -22.11 2.53
N ASP A 62 19.23 -23.21 2.82
CA ASP A 62 19.82 -24.56 2.82
C ASP A 62 20.26 -24.99 1.40
N ILE A 63 19.59 -24.51 0.34
CA ILE A 63 19.98 -24.75 -1.06
C ILE A 63 21.31 -24.06 -1.39
N PHE A 64 21.54 -22.87 -0.81
CA PHE A 64 22.80 -22.12 -1.00
C PHE A 64 23.88 -22.46 0.03
N SER A 65 23.53 -23.27 1.04
CA SER A 65 24.45 -23.72 2.07
C SER A 65 24.95 -25.13 1.75
N CYS A 66 25.70 -25.27 0.66
CA CYS A 66 26.53 -26.46 0.47
C CYS A 66 28.00 -26.08 0.71
N ARG A 67 28.52 -26.57 1.85
CA ARG A 67 29.93 -26.76 2.27
C ARG A 67 30.96 -25.68 1.92
#